data_AF-A0A1I4YM80-F1
#
_entry.id   AF-A0A1I4YM80-F1
#
_cell.length_a   1.000
_cell.length_b   1.000
_cell.length_c   1.000
_cell.angle_alpha   90.00
_cell.angle_beta   90.00
_cell.angle_gamma   90.00
#
_symmetry.space_group_name_H-M   'P 1'
#
loop_
_entity.id
_entity.type
_entity.pdbx_description
1 polymer ?
#
loop_
_entity_poly.entity_id
_entity_poly.type
_entity_poly.pdbx_seq_one_letter_code
_entity_poly.pdbx_strand_id
1 'polypeptide(L)'
;MKKKKLSYRNDPGFSVPSNYFEELERDLLDMVQHSESEKVLNNIEGSGFKVPEGYFESFEVKLPGNASREPKIIPLFKKEYMLYAASIAAIIIALAGSLYINPAPVDSWENIELSVLENYIDDNNIDLTTTEISGFLFNDGIVVDDSNFNEVNSEAMLDYLEENVEDPTFILE
;
A
#
# COMPACT_ATOMS: atom_id res chain seq x y z
N MET A 1 2.83 -18.64 13.34
CA MET A 1 4.12 -19.27 13.01
C MET A 1 4.74 -19.87 14.27
N LYS A 2 5.02 -21.19 14.31
CA LYS A 2 5.63 -21.83 15.48
C LYS A 2 7.15 -21.63 15.45
N LYS A 3 7.73 -20.97 16.48
CA LYS A 3 9.17 -20.77 16.60
C LYS A 3 9.84 -22.09 17.01
N LYS A 4 10.69 -22.66 16.15
CA LYS A 4 11.46 -23.87 16.43
C LYS A 4 12.66 -23.48 17.29
N LYS A 5 12.66 -23.89 18.56
CA LYS A 5 13.76 -23.63 19.52
C LYS A 5 14.97 -24.49 19.10
N LEU A 6 16.10 -23.87 18.78
CA LEU A 6 17.34 -24.56 18.46
C LEU A 6 17.86 -25.27 19.72
N SER A 7 18.18 -26.56 19.59
CA SER A 7 18.69 -27.38 20.69
C SER A 7 20.20 -27.21 20.78
N TYR A 8 20.67 -26.19 21.51
CA TYR A 8 22.08 -26.09 21.85
C TYR A 8 22.42 -27.20 22.86
N ARG A 9 23.34 -28.09 22.52
CA ARG A 9 23.92 -29.03 23.50
C ARG A 9 24.84 -28.20 24.38
N ASN A 10 24.65 -28.25 25.70
CA ASN A 10 25.46 -27.51 26.67
C ASN A 10 26.87 -28.08 26.86
N ASP A 11 27.24 -29.09 26.09
CA ASP A 11 28.56 -29.72 26.10
C ASP A 11 29.25 -29.42 24.76
N PRO A 12 30.28 -28.56 24.75
CA PRO A 12 30.95 -28.14 23.52
C PRO A 12 31.69 -29.29 22.81
N GLY A 13 31.80 -30.48 23.42
CA GLY A 13 32.47 -31.64 22.80
C GLY A 13 33.99 -31.49 22.66
N PHE A 14 34.54 -30.36 23.08
CA PHE A 14 35.97 -30.07 23.12
C PHE A 14 36.35 -29.78 24.57
N SER A 15 37.26 -30.59 25.11
CA SER A 15 37.89 -30.36 26.41
C SER A 15 39.36 -30.09 26.19
N VAL A 16 39.89 -29.09 26.90
CA VAL A 16 41.34 -28.85 26.94
C VAL A 16 42.01 -29.76 27.98
N PRO A 17 43.30 -30.08 27.82
CA PRO A 17 44.09 -30.76 28.85
C PRO A 17 44.13 -29.97 30.16
N SER A 18 44.36 -30.66 31.28
CA SER A 18 44.61 -30.03 32.58
C SER A 18 45.80 -29.08 32.49
N ASN A 19 45.69 -27.89 33.06
CA ASN A 19 46.74 -26.85 33.12
C ASN A 19 47.12 -26.20 31.78
N TYR A 20 46.37 -26.44 30.70
CA TYR A 20 46.63 -25.82 29.38
C TYR A 20 46.80 -24.31 29.46
N PHE A 21 45.91 -23.61 30.16
CA PHE A 21 45.94 -22.15 30.24
C PHE A 21 47.09 -21.62 31.12
N GLU A 22 47.45 -22.35 32.17
CA GLU A 22 48.55 -21.99 33.07
C GLU A 22 49.91 -22.15 32.38
N GLU A 23 50.09 -23.25 31.63
CA GLU A 23 51.28 -23.47 30.82
C GLU A 23 51.36 -22.47 29.66
N LEU A 24 50.24 -22.23 28.97
CA LEU A 24 50.18 -21.24 27.89
C LEU A 24 50.56 -19.83 28.38
N GLU A 25 50.03 -19.40 29.53
CA GLU A 25 50.34 -18.10 30.10
C GLU A 25 51.82 -17.99 30.46
N ARG A 26 52.37 -19.01 31.14
CA ARG A 26 53.80 -19.06 31.49
C ARG A 26 54.68 -18.99 30.25
N ASP A 27 54.38 -19.80 29.24
CA ASP A 27 55.18 -19.92 28.03
C ASP A 27 55.10 -18.62 27.18
N LEU A 28 53.94 -17.96 27.14
CA LEU A 28 53.80 -16.64 26.52
C LEU A 28 54.57 -15.56 27.26
N LEU A 29 54.52 -15.55 28.59
CA LEU A 29 55.23 -14.56 29.40
C LEU A 29 56.75 -14.74 29.28
N ASP A 30 57.21 -15.99 29.28
CA ASP A 30 58.61 -16.35 29.03
C ASP A 30 59.06 -15.90 27.64
N MET A 31 58.22 -16.12 26.62
CA MET A 31 58.49 -15.67 25.25
C MET A 31 58.59 -14.15 25.17
N VAL A 32 57.69 -13.39 25.82
CA VAL A 32 57.74 -11.92 25.82
C VAL A 32 58.95 -11.40 26.59
N GLN A 33 59.29 -11.97 27.74
CA GLN A 33 60.46 -11.55 28.54
C GLN A 33 61.79 -11.86 27.85
N HIS A 34 61.86 -12.93 27.07
CA HIS A 34 63.04 -13.32 26.30
C HIS A 34 63.04 -12.77 24.86
N SER A 35 62.01 -12.02 24.45
CA SER A 35 61.83 -11.49 23.08
C SER A 35 62.72 -10.29 22.72
N GLU A 36 63.48 -9.71 23.65
CA GLU A 36 64.52 -8.71 23.31
C GLU A 36 65.69 -9.33 22.52
N SER A 37 65.77 -10.66 22.44
CA SER A 37 66.68 -11.36 21.54
C SER A 37 65.99 -11.64 20.21
N GLU A 38 66.26 -10.81 19.20
CA GLU A 38 65.86 -11.00 17.80
C GLU A 38 66.23 -12.40 17.23
N LYS A 39 67.00 -13.23 17.95
CA LYS A 39 67.49 -14.53 17.47
C LYS A 39 66.46 -15.67 17.54
N VAL A 40 65.39 -15.56 18.33
CA VAL A 40 64.45 -16.69 18.49
C VAL A 40 63.50 -16.83 17.30
N LEU A 41 63.08 -15.72 16.70
CA LEU A 41 62.13 -15.72 15.57
C LEU A 41 62.82 -15.82 14.20
N ASN A 42 64.08 -15.39 14.09
CA ASN A 42 64.84 -15.40 12.83
C ASN A 42 65.27 -16.80 12.37
N ASN A 43 65.14 -17.83 13.22
CA ASN A 43 65.46 -19.22 12.88
C ASN A 43 64.23 -20.06 12.47
N ILE A 44 63.04 -19.45 12.36
CA ILE A 44 61.82 -20.13 11.95
C ILE A 44 61.63 -19.91 10.44
N GLU A 45 62.32 -20.71 9.62
CA GLU A 45 62.09 -20.76 8.17
C GLU A 45 60.80 -21.56 7.88
N GLY A 46 59.66 -20.86 7.83
CA GLY A 46 58.34 -21.40 7.43
C GLY A 46 57.26 -21.26 8.51
N SER A 47 55.99 -21.53 8.15
CA SER A 47 54.94 -21.62 9.17
C SER A 47 55.28 -22.78 10.11
N GLY A 48 55.53 -22.51 11.39
CA GLY A 48 55.93 -23.50 12.40
C GLY A 48 54.97 -24.67 12.63
N PHE A 49 53.90 -24.76 11.85
CA PHE A 49 52.95 -25.86 11.83
C PHE A 49 53.16 -26.70 10.57
N LYS A 50 53.63 -27.94 10.75
CA LYS A 50 53.63 -28.98 9.72
C LYS A 50 52.55 -30.01 10.07
N VAL A 51 51.75 -30.41 9.08
CA VAL A 51 50.80 -31.50 9.27
C VAL A 51 51.55 -32.84 9.35
N PRO A 52 51.06 -33.82 10.13
CA PRO A 52 51.62 -35.17 10.13
C PRO A 52 51.60 -35.80 8.74
N GLU A 53 52.58 -36.66 8.46
CA GLU A 53 52.60 -37.47 7.25
C GLU A 53 51.31 -38.33 7.17
N GLY A 54 50.63 -38.31 6.02
CA GLY A 54 49.37 -39.03 5.83
C GLY A 54 48.10 -38.36 6.40
N TYR A 55 48.16 -37.14 6.95
CA TYR A 55 46.97 -36.45 7.52
C TYR A 55 45.78 -36.42 6.55
N PHE A 56 46.04 -36.11 5.27
CA PHE A 56 44.99 -36.05 4.25
C PHE A 56 44.63 -37.39 3.61
N GLU A 57 45.38 -38.46 3.87
CA GLU A 57 45.13 -39.78 3.28
C GLU A 57 43.89 -40.45 3.88
N SER A 58 43.55 -40.12 5.13
CA SER A 58 42.34 -40.61 5.80
C SER A 58 41.11 -39.69 5.61
N PHE A 59 41.27 -38.58 4.89
CA PHE A 59 40.21 -37.60 4.71
C PHE A 59 39.26 -38.02 3.58
N GLU A 60 38.27 -38.85 3.90
CA GLU A 60 37.14 -39.14 3.02
C GLU A 60 35.97 -38.19 3.30
N VAL A 61 35.63 -37.34 2.32
CA VAL A 61 34.38 -36.59 2.34
C VAL A 61 33.24 -37.58 2.08
N LYS A 62 32.57 -38.02 3.15
CA LYS A 62 31.32 -38.78 3.05
C LYS A 62 30.22 -37.88 2.48
N LEU A 63 30.14 -37.80 1.15
CA LEU A 63 28.96 -37.29 0.46
C LEU A 63 27.79 -38.19 0.88
N PRO A 64 26.69 -37.64 1.45
CA PRO A 64 25.54 -38.46 1.80
C PRO A 64 25.05 -39.18 0.54
N GLY A 65 25.25 -40.50 0.51
CA GLY A 65 25.19 -41.34 -0.68
C GLY A 65 23.81 -41.54 -1.30
N ASN A 66 22.86 -40.62 -1.15
CA ASN A 66 21.53 -40.68 -1.75
C ASN A 66 20.92 -39.27 -1.90
N ALA A 67 21.59 -38.37 -2.62
CA ALA A 67 20.97 -37.14 -3.13
C ALA A 67 20.44 -37.32 -4.57
N SER A 68 20.19 -38.55 -5.04
CA SER A 68 19.44 -38.83 -6.27
C SER A 68 17.93 -38.69 -6.02
N ARG A 69 17.52 -37.56 -5.46
CA ARG A 69 16.15 -37.08 -5.60
C ARG A 69 16.26 -35.94 -6.57
N GLU A 70 15.87 -36.18 -7.82
CA GLU A 70 15.61 -35.07 -8.74
C GLU A 70 14.76 -34.04 -7.98
N PRO A 71 15.17 -32.75 -7.97
CA PRO A 71 14.39 -31.75 -7.28
C PRO A 71 12.99 -31.77 -7.87
N LYS A 72 11.97 -31.87 -7.02
CA LYS A 72 10.57 -31.83 -7.44
C LYS A 72 10.31 -30.48 -8.13
N ILE A 73 10.43 -30.46 -9.46
CA ILE A 73 10.14 -29.27 -10.25
C ILE A 73 8.62 -29.09 -10.30
N ILE A 74 8.15 -27.97 -9.78
CA ILE A 74 6.79 -27.52 -10.01
C ILE A 74 6.82 -26.47 -11.12
N PRO A 75 5.98 -26.59 -12.17
CA PRO A 75 5.92 -25.57 -13.21
C PRO A 75 5.42 -24.25 -12.61
N LEU A 76 6.12 -23.16 -12.89
CA LEU A 76 5.81 -21.83 -12.35
C LEU A 76 4.48 -21.27 -12.91
N PHE A 77 4.16 -21.60 -14.16
CA PHE A 77 2.95 -21.12 -14.84
C PHE A 77 2.01 -22.30 -15.13
N LYS A 78 0.96 -22.44 -14.32
CA LYS A 78 -0.13 -23.38 -14.61
C LYS A 78 -1.25 -22.62 -15.32
N LYS A 79 -1.68 -23.14 -16.48
CA LYS A 79 -2.74 -22.53 -17.31
C LYS A 79 -4.05 -22.33 -16.54
N GLU A 80 -4.37 -23.22 -15.60
CA GLU A 80 -5.56 -23.13 -14.75
C GLU A 80 -5.60 -21.84 -13.92
N TYR A 81 -4.47 -21.43 -13.32
CA TYR A 81 -4.38 -20.18 -12.57
C TYR A 81 -4.37 -18.95 -13.49
N MET A 82 -3.79 -19.07 -14.69
CA MET A 82 -3.83 -17.99 -15.67
C MET A 82 -5.24 -17.71 -16.18
N LEU A 83 -6.05 -18.75 -16.41
CA LEU A 83 -7.45 -18.61 -16.80
C LEU A 83 -8.27 -17.92 -15.70
N TYR A 84 -8.06 -18.30 -14.44
CA TYR A 84 -8.70 -17.65 -13.30
C TYR A 84 -8.30 -16.18 -13.17
N ALA A 85 -7.00 -15.87 -13.23
CA ALA A 85 -6.51 -14.50 -13.17
C ALA A 85 -7.01 -13.64 -14.35
N ALA A 86 -7.05 -14.21 -15.56
CA ALA A 86 -7.57 -13.53 -16.74
C ALA A 86 -9.07 -13.22 -16.63
N SER A 87 -9.87 -14.14 -16.05
CA SER A 87 -11.31 -13.91 -15.84
C SER A 87 -11.58 -12.76 -14.87
N ILE A 88 -10.82 -12.67 -13.77
CA ILE A 88 -10.92 -11.57 -12.81
C ILE A 88 -10.51 -10.25 -13.47
N ALA A 89 -9.39 -10.25 -14.19
CA ALA A 89 -8.91 -9.07 -14.89
C ALA A 89 -9.92 -8.58 -15.94
N ALA A 90 -10.57 -9.50 -16.68
CA ALA A 90 -11.59 -9.15 -17.66
C ALA A 90 -12.80 -8.46 -17.02
N ILE A 91 -13.26 -8.93 -15.85
CA ILE A 91 -14.36 -8.29 -15.09
C ILE A 91 -13.95 -6.88 -14.64
N ILE A 92 -12.73 -6.73 -14.10
CA ILE A 92 -12.23 -5.42 -13.65
C ILE A 92 -12.12 -4.45 -14.84
N ILE A 93 -11.59 -4.91 -15.97
CA ILE A 93 -11.47 -4.11 -17.19
C ILE A 93 -12.85 -3.74 -17.74
N ALA A 94 -13.82 -4.67 -17.71
CA ALA A 94 -15.18 -4.38 -18.15
C ALA A 94 -15.86 -3.34 -17.24
N LEU A 95 -15.71 -3.45 -15.93
CA LEU A 95 -16.24 -2.48 -14.96
C LEU A 95 -15.58 -1.11 -15.10
N ALA A 96 -14.25 -1.07 -15.16
CA ALA A 96 -13.51 0.18 -15.34
C ALA A 96 -13.82 0.80 -16.71
N GLY A 97 -13.87 -0.01 -17.77
CA GLY A 97 -14.25 0.44 -19.10
C GLY A 97 -15.65 1.05 -19.14
N SER A 98 -16.60 0.44 -18.44
CA SER A 98 -17.97 0.96 -18.33
C SER A 98 -18.05 2.32 -17.63
N LEU A 99 -17.18 2.61 -16.67
CA LEU A 99 -17.22 3.87 -15.93
C LEU A 99 -16.41 5.00 -16.59
N TYR A 100 -15.34 4.66 -17.32
CA TYR A 100 -14.35 5.66 -17.77
C TYR A 100 -14.33 5.90 -19.29
N ILE A 101 -14.80 4.95 -20.12
CA ILE A 101 -14.66 5.06 -21.59
C ILE A 101 -15.86 5.77 -22.24
N ASN A 102 -17.01 5.80 -21.57
CA ASN A 102 -18.19 6.53 -22.03
C ASN A 102 -19.00 6.99 -20.82
N PRO A 103 -18.59 8.06 -20.10
CA PRO A 103 -19.45 8.63 -19.09
C PRO A 103 -20.77 8.96 -19.77
N ALA A 104 -21.88 8.41 -19.28
CA ALA A 104 -23.19 8.91 -19.69
C ALA A 104 -23.17 10.42 -19.52
N PRO A 105 -23.78 11.20 -20.45
CA PRO A 105 -23.90 12.63 -20.27
C PRO A 105 -24.44 12.86 -18.86
N VAL A 106 -23.64 13.55 -18.05
CA VAL A 106 -24.02 13.86 -16.67
C VAL A 106 -25.34 14.62 -16.78
N ASP A 107 -26.37 14.18 -16.08
CA ASP A 107 -27.67 14.87 -16.01
C ASP A 107 -27.46 16.24 -15.35
N SER A 108 -26.92 17.18 -16.13
CA SER A 108 -26.77 18.57 -15.77
C SER A 108 -27.94 19.34 -16.34
N TRP A 109 -28.40 20.35 -15.61
CA TRP A 109 -29.46 21.27 -16.04
C TRP A 109 -29.18 21.91 -17.40
N GLU A 110 -27.90 21.97 -17.80
CA GLU A 110 -27.44 22.50 -19.09
C GLU A 110 -27.76 21.58 -20.29
N ASN A 111 -27.97 20.27 -20.06
CA ASN A 111 -28.21 19.28 -21.12
C ASN A 111 -29.67 18.79 -21.17
N ILE A 112 -30.61 19.49 -20.54
CA ILE A 112 -32.02 19.14 -20.60
C ILE A 112 -32.54 19.44 -22.01
N GLU A 113 -33.02 18.40 -22.70
CA GLU A 113 -33.64 18.56 -24.01
C GLU A 113 -34.99 19.27 -23.89
N LEU A 114 -35.29 20.19 -24.81
CA LEU A 114 -36.55 20.95 -24.82
C LEU A 114 -37.78 20.02 -24.82
N SER A 115 -37.70 18.89 -25.52
CA SER A 115 -38.78 17.89 -25.58
C SER A 115 -39.07 17.27 -24.21
N VAL A 116 -38.05 17.08 -23.36
CA VAL A 116 -38.22 16.57 -21.99
C VAL A 116 -38.90 17.62 -21.11
N LEU A 117 -38.51 18.89 -21.26
CA LEU A 117 -39.13 19.99 -20.52
C LEU A 117 -40.59 20.19 -20.93
N GLU A 118 -40.90 20.12 -22.22
CA GLU A 118 -42.26 20.21 -22.76
C GLU A 118 -43.15 19.10 -22.18
N ASN A 119 -42.70 17.84 -22.24
CA ASN A 119 -43.42 16.72 -21.63
C ASN A 119 -43.59 16.89 -20.11
N TYR A 120 -42.59 17.42 -19.41
CA TYR A 120 -42.68 17.65 -17.96
C TYR A 120 -43.77 18.66 -17.61
N ILE A 121 -43.91 19.73 -18.40
CA ILE A 121 -44.96 20.74 -18.25
C ILE A 121 -46.33 20.14 -18.64
N ASP A 122 -46.41 19.43 -19.76
CA ASP A 122 -47.66 18.87 -20.30
C ASP A 122 -48.26 17.77 -19.41
N ASP A 123 -47.43 16.99 -18.72
CA ASP A 123 -47.86 15.96 -17.76
C ASP A 123 -48.45 16.57 -16.45
N ASN A 124 -48.62 17.89 -16.38
CA ASN A 124 -49.10 18.64 -15.20
C ASN A 124 -48.22 18.40 -13.96
N ASN A 125 -46.91 18.13 -14.13
CA ASN A 125 -45.99 18.08 -12.99
C ASN A 125 -45.73 19.48 -12.38
N ILE A 126 -46.15 20.52 -13.08
CA ILE A 126 -46.11 21.91 -12.63
C ILE A 126 -47.57 22.36 -12.50
N ASP A 127 -48.04 22.55 -11.26
CA ASP A 127 -49.37 23.06 -10.94
C ASP A 127 -49.41 24.60 -11.06
N LEU A 128 -48.87 25.14 -12.16
CA LEU A 128 -48.85 26.57 -12.45
C LEU A 128 -49.46 26.78 -13.82
N THR A 129 -50.44 27.67 -13.89
CA THR A 129 -50.98 28.12 -15.17
C THR A 129 -49.97 28.99 -15.90
N THR A 130 -50.08 29.06 -17.23
CA THR A 130 -49.24 29.96 -18.05
C THR A 130 -49.36 31.42 -17.59
N THR A 131 -50.52 31.83 -17.04
CA THR A 131 -50.74 33.16 -16.47
C THR A 131 -49.96 33.38 -15.18
N GLU A 132 -49.89 32.39 -14.30
CA GLU A 132 -49.10 32.47 -13.06
C GLU A 132 -47.59 32.49 -13.38
N ILE A 133 -47.14 31.62 -14.29
CA ILE A 133 -45.74 31.62 -14.77
C ILE A 133 -45.37 32.98 -15.35
N SER A 134 -46.24 33.56 -16.17
CA SER A 134 -46.06 34.90 -16.74
C SER A 134 -45.98 35.98 -15.65
N GLY A 135 -46.76 35.87 -14.57
CA GLY A 135 -46.71 36.82 -13.44
C GLY A 135 -45.42 36.76 -12.65
N PHE A 136 -44.75 35.60 -12.59
CA PHE A 136 -43.43 35.47 -11.96
C PHE A 136 -42.28 35.95 -12.86
N LEU A 137 -42.36 35.68 -14.16
CA LEU A 137 -41.34 36.07 -15.13
C LEU A 137 -41.41 37.54 -15.52
N PHE A 138 -42.59 38.15 -15.48
CA PHE A 138 -42.81 39.52 -15.92
C PHE A 138 -43.50 40.35 -14.83
N ASN A 139 -42.86 41.44 -14.42
CA ASN A 139 -43.46 42.48 -13.59
C ASN A 139 -43.72 43.72 -14.45
N ASP A 140 -44.98 44.11 -14.64
CA ASP A 140 -45.40 45.21 -15.52
C ASP A 140 -44.82 45.14 -16.96
N GLY A 141 -44.65 43.92 -17.49
CA GLY A 141 -44.13 43.68 -18.85
C GLY A 141 -42.60 43.77 -18.97
N ILE A 142 -41.90 43.92 -17.85
CA ILE A 142 -40.43 43.83 -17.77
C ILE A 142 -40.06 42.42 -17.28
N VAL A 143 -39.12 41.77 -17.96
CA VAL A 143 -38.56 40.48 -17.52
C VAL A 143 -37.89 40.68 -16.16
N VAL A 144 -38.30 39.89 -15.18
CA VAL A 144 -37.67 39.82 -13.87
C VAL A 144 -36.44 38.93 -13.99
N ASP A 145 -35.27 39.51 -13.82
CA ASP A 145 -33.97 38.82 -13.82
C ASP A 145 -33.15 39.24 -12.58
N ASP A 146 -32.05 38.54 -12.31
CA ASP A 146 -31.15 38.73 -11.16
C ASP A 146 -30.71 40.20 -10.99
N SER A 147 -30.60 40.95 -12.10
CA SER A 147 -30.30 42.37 -12.08
C SER A 147 -31.32 43.21 -11.31
N ASN A 148 -32.60 42.82 -11.33
CA ASN A 148 -33.68 43.59 -10.73
C ASN A 148 -33.66 43.49 -9.20
N PHE A 149 -33.08 42.42 -8.66
CA PHE A 149 -32.92 42.23 -7.22
C PHE A 149 -31.70 42.95 -6.66
N ASN A 150 -30.76 43.37 -7.50
CA ASN A 150 -29.56 44.10 -7.05
C ASN A 150 -29.84 45.53 -6.58
N GLU A 151 -30.97 46.12 -6.99
CA GLU A 151 -31.38 47.47 -6.57
C GLU A 151 -32.28 47.46 -5.32
N VAL A 152 -32.67 46.27 -4.84
CA VAL A 152 -33.54 46.15 -3.67
C VAL A 152 -32.72 46.36 -2.40
N ASN A 153 -33.02 47.44 -1.69
CA ASN A 153 -32.42 47.74 -0.40
C ASN A 153 -32.84 46.68 0.63
N SER A 154 -31.85 46.02 1.25
CA SER A 154 -32.10 44.92 2.20
C SER A 154 -32.94 45.32 3.41
N GLU A 155 -32.85 46.58 3.85
CA GLU A 155 -33.61 47.09 5.00
C GLU A 155 -35.08 47.32 4.64
N ALA A 156 -35.35 47.90 3.47
CA ALA A 156 -36.71 48.00 2.94
C ALA A 156 -37.34 46.62 2.69
N MET A 157 -36.53 45.63 2.30
CA MET A 157 -36.98 44.26 2.10
C MET A 157 -37.30 43.57 3.44
N LEU A 158 -36.49 43.79 4.47
CA LEU A 158 -36.73 43.28 5.82
C LEU A 158 -38.01 43.89 6.41
N ASP A 159 -38.21 45.21 6.28
CA ASP A 159 -39.43 45.90 6.74
C ASP A 159 -40.68 45.33 6.05
N TYR A 160 -40.64 45.11 4.73
CA TYR A 160 -41.75 44.53 3.98
C TYR A 160 -42.07 43.10 4.45
N LEU A 161 -41.04 42.28 4.69
CA LEU A 161 -41.22 40.92 5.19
C LEU A 161 -41.78 40.91 6.62
N GLU A 162 -41.31 41.80 7.49
CA GLU A 162 -41.85 41.92 8.85
C GLU A 162 -43.33 42.34 8.84
N GLU A 163 -43.74 43.19 7.91
CA GLU A 163 -45.13 43.66 7.81
C GLU A 163 -46.08 42.67 7.12
N ASN A 164 -45.58 41.83 6.19
CA ASN A 164 -46.43 40.96 5.35
C ASN A 164 -46.28 39.46 5.65
N VAL A 165 -45.33 39.05 6.50
CA VAL A 165 -45.23 37.64 6.94
C VAL A 165 -46.07 37.46 8.20
N GLU A 166 -47.19 36.74 8.08
CA GLU A 166 -48.15 36.53 9.17
C GLU A 166 -47.60 35.68 10.34
N ASP A 167 -46.48 34.95 10.16
CA ASP A 167 -45.79 34.25 11.24
C ASP A 167 -44.31 33.93 10.88
N PRO A 168 -43.31 34.51 11.58
CA PRO A 168 -41.89 34.27 11.32
C PRO A 168 -41.44 32.82 11.59
N THR A 169 -42.28 31.96 12.16
CA THR A 169 -41.95 30.55 12.40
C THR A 169 -41.94 29.69 11.13
N PHE A 170 -42.55 30.11 10.03
CA PHE A 170 -42.54 29.38 8.75
C PHE A 170 -41.25 29.57 7.92
N ILE A 171 -40.36 30.50 8.29
CA ILE A 171 -39.10 30.75 7.57
C ILE A 171 -38.00 29.75 8.01
N LEU A 172 -38.21 29.01 9.11
CA LEU A 172 -37.22 28.12 9.72
C LEU A 172 -37.56 26.63 9.66
N GLU A 173 -38.55 26.23 8.85
CA GLU A 173 -38.81 24.82 8.48
C GLU A 173 -38.38 24.53 7.04
#